data_AF-A0A968DJA9-F1
#
_entry.id   AF-A0A968DJA9-F1
#
_cell.length_a   1.000
_cell.length_b   1.000
_cell.length_c   1.000
_cell.angle_alpha   90.00
_cell.angle_beta   90.00
_cell.angle_gamma   90.00
#
_symmetry.space_group_name_H-M   'P 1'
#
loop_
_entity.id
_entity.type
_entity.pdbx_description
1 polymer ?
#
loop_
_entity_poly.entity_id
_entity_poly.type
_entity_poly.pdbx_seq_one_letter_code
_entity_poly.pdbx_strand_id
1 'polypeptide(L)' 'MQSKTVKDSRVQLSQLMGPTHANNIGNVHGGWIMKLVDETGALACMRHAQHRVVTVAVDQLMDVQAAYPPWRSGNIDCRS' A
#
# COMPACT_ATOMS: atom_id res chain seq x y z
N MET A 1 15.37 13.04 -24.02
CA MET A 1 14.59 12.67 -22.81
C MET A 1 14.28 13.94 -22.05
N GLN A 2 13.00 14.30 -21.88
CA GLN A 2 12.65 15.40 -20.98
C GLN A 2 12.78 14.90 -19.53
N SER A 3 13.47 15.66 -18.68
CA SER A 3 13.58 15.34 -17.26
C SER A 3 12.21 15.48 -16.60
N LYS A 4 11.76 14.45 -15.90
CA LYS A 4 10.55 14.50 -15.08
C LYS A 4 10.90 14.73 -13.63
N THR A 5 10.06 15.47 -12.94
CA THR A 5 10.20 15.66 -11.49
C THR A 5 9.57 14.48 -10.75
N VAL A 6 9.94 14.29 -9.49
CA VAL A 6 9.31 13.30 -8.62
C VAL A 6 7.80 13.54 -8.51
N LYS A 7 7.37 14.82 -8.49
CA LYS A 7 5.95 15.18 -8.38
C LYS A 7 5.11 14.63 -9.53
N ASP A 8 5.66 14.57 -10.74
CA ASP A 8 4.96 14.10 -11.95
C ASP A 8 4.65 12.59 -11.92
N SER A 9 5.33 11.86 -11.04
CA SER A 9 5.20 10.39 -10.90
C SER A 9 4.72 9.95 -9.52
N ARG A 10 4.34 10.89 -8.65
CA ARG A 10 3.84 10.56 -7.30
C ARG A 10 2.53 9.76 -7.39
N VAL A 11 2.46 8.69 -6.62
CA VAL A 11 1.25 7.87 -6.43
C VAL A 11 1.00 7.77 -4.93
N GLN A 12 -0.27 7.80 -4.54
CA GLN A 12 -0.71 7.53 -3.18
C GLN A 12 -1.87 6.55 -3.25
N LEU A 13 -1.79 5.49 -2.46
CA LEU A 13 -2.82 4.48 -2.33
C LEU A 13 -3.28 4.44 -0.87
N SER A 14 -4.59 4.49 -0.66
CA SER A 14 -5.22 4.34 0.64
C SER A 14 -6.25 3.23 0.53
N GLN A 15 -6.13 2.20 1.36
CA GLN A 15 -7.07 1.07 1.39
C GLN A 15 -7.50 0.77 2.82
N LEU A 16 -8.81 0.62 3.02
CA LEU A 16 -9.36 0.09 4.26
C LEU A 16 -9.06 -1.40 4.35
N MET A 17 -8.39 -1.80 5.43
CA MET A 17 -8.17 -3.21 5.70
C MET A 17 -9.40 -3.82 6.35
N GLY A 18 -9.73 -5.06 5.96
CA GLY A 18 -10.81 -5.83 6.56
C GLY A 18 -10.30 -7.19 7.06
N PRO A 19 -11.18 -8.00 7.67
CA PRO A 19 -10.83 -9.31 8.21
C PRO A 19 -10.18 -10.27 7.19
N THR A 20 -10.56 -10.14 5.91
CA THR A 20 -10.00 -10.94 4.81
C THR A 20 -8.53 -10.62 4.49
N HIS A 21 -8.03 -9.48 4.95
CA HIS A 21 -6.64 -9.07 4.78
C HIS A 21 -5.80 -9.37 6.03
N ALA A 22 -6.42 -9.86 7.10
CA ALA A 22 -5.77 -10.17 8.36
C ALA A 22 -5.40 -11.66 8.46
N ASN A 23 -4.37 -11.94 9.27
CA ASN A 23 -4.04 -13.28 9.70
C ASN A 23 -4.98 -13.74 10.85
N ASN A 24 -4.87 -15.00 11.27
CA ASN A 24 -5.71 -15.58 12.33
C ASN A 24 -5.54 -14.89 13.71
N ILE A 25 -4.50 -14.06 13.88
CA ILE A 25 -4.20 -13.31 15.10
C ILE A 25 -4.79 -11.89 15.03
N GLY A 26 -5.35 -11.51 13.87
CA GLY A 26 -6.00 -10.22 13.63
C GLY A 26 -5.08 -9.14 13.07
N ASN A 27 -3.80 -9.42 12.78
CA ASN A 27 -2.90 -8.45 12.15
C ASN A 27 -3.05 -8.49 10.63
N VAL A 28 -2.91 -7.34 9.96
CA VAL A 28 -2.83 -7.33 8.48
C VAL A 28 -1.70 -8.24 8.03
N HIS A 29 -2.00 -9.11 7.07
CA HIS A 29 -1.03 -10.01 6.49
C HIS A 29 0.01 -9.22 5.69
N GLY A 30 1.29 -9.39 6.00
CA GLY A 30 2.38 -8.65 5.34
C GLY A 30 2.38 -8.80 3.82
N GLY A 31 1.98 -9.97 3.28
CA GLY A 31 1.81 -10.17 1.84
C GLY A 31 0.78 -9.23 1.19
N TRP A 32 -0.25 -8.82 1.93
CA TRP A 32 -1.21 -7.83 1.42
C TRP A 32 -0.57 -6.45 1.32
N ILE A 33 0.21 -6.05 2.32
CA ILE A 33 0.95 -4.79 2.31
C ILE A 33 1.95 -4.79 1.15
N MET A 34 2.71 -5.89 0.96
CA MET A 34 3.66 -6.02 -0.14
C MET A 34 2.98 -5.87 -1.51
N LYS A 35 1.79 -6.45 -1.70
CA LYS A 35 1.02 -6.29 -2.93
C LYS A 35 0.68 -4.82 -3.21
N LEU A 36 0.23 -4.07 -2.20
CA LEU A 36 -0.11 -2.66 -2.35
C LEU A 36 1.11 -1.79 -2.66
N VAL A 37 2.25 -2.12 -2.07
CA VAL A 37 3.54 -1.47 -2.36
C VAL A 37 3.96 -1.73 -3.80
N ASP A 38 3.87 -2.98 -4.27
CA ASP A 38 4.19 -3.36 -5.66
C ASP A 38 3.31 -2.63 -6.67
N GLU A 39 1.99 -2.64 -6.46
CA GLU A 39 1.02 -1.94 -7.33
C GLU A 39 1.30 -0.43 -7.40
N THR A 40 1.55 0.20 -6.25
CA THR A 40 1.83 1.64 -6.16
C THR A 40 3.16 1.99 -6.82
N GLY A 41 4.20 1.19 -6.59
CA GLY A 41 5.52 1.35 -7.19
C GLY A 41 5.47 1.21 -8.71
N ALA A 42 4.82 0.16 -9.21
CA ALA A 42 4.62 -0.06 -10.63
C ALA A 42 3.90 1.13 -11.29
N LEU A 43 2.82 1.65 -10.68
CA LEU A 43 2.11 2.83 -11.18
C LEU A 43 3.01 4.08 -11.24
N ALA A 44 3.84 4.30 -10.22
CA ALA A 44 4.77 5.43 -10.20
C ALA A 44 5.81 5.31 -11.32
N CYS A 45 6.38 4.11 -11.50
CA CYS A 45 7.32 3.82 -12.58
C CYS A 45 6.68 3.94 -13.96
N MET A 46 5.45 3.47 -14.15
CA MET A 46 4.72 3.62 -15.43
C MET A 46 4.46 5.09 -15.76
N ARG A 47 4.09 5.94 -14.78
CA ARG A 47 3.93 7.39 -14.99
C ARG A 47 5.25 8.07 -15.35
N HIS A 48 6.32 7.66 -14.67
CA HIS A 48 7.66 8.20 -14.92
C HIS A 48 8.20 7.77 -16.30
N ALA A 49 8.10 6.49 -16.65
CA ALA A 49 8.64 5.93 -17.89
C ALA A 49 7.72 6.11 -19.11
N GLN A 50 6.41 6.34 -18.90
CA GLN A 50 5.39 6.30 -19.97
C GLN A 50 5.43 5.02 -20.81
N HIS A 51 5.76 3.90 -20.17
CA HIS A 51 5.84 2.60 -20.80
C HIS A 51 5.46 1.50 -19.82
N ARG A 52 5.29 0.28 -20.33
CA ARG A 52 5.14 -0.90 -19.48
C ARG A 52 6.44 -1.14 -18.71
N VAL A 53 6.31 -1.45 -17.42
CA VAL A 53 7.42 -1.73 -16.52
C VAL A 53 7.13 -3.02 -15.77
N VAL A 54 8.17 -3.64 -15.25
CA VAL A 54 8.09 -4.84 -14.40
C VAL A 54 8.86 -4.57 -13.12
N THR A 55 8.37 -5.11 -12.01
CA THR A 55 9.09 -5.07 -10.74
C THR A 55 10.23 -6.08 -10.79
N VAL A 56 11.47 -5.59 -10.67
CA VAL A 56 12.67 -6.45 -10.75
C VAL A 56 13.02 -7.02 -9.38
N ALA A 57 12.94 -6.19 -8.34
CA ALA A 57 13.23 -6.57 -6.97
C ALA A 57 12.55 -5.60 -5.99
N VAL A 58 12.32 -6.08 -4.78
CA VAL A 58 11.93 -5.28 -3.62
C VAL A 58 12.92 -5.65 -2.53
N ASP A 59 13.70 -4.69 -2.03
CA ASP A 59 14.84 -4.96 -1.15
C ASP A 59 14.39 -5.40 0.26
N GLN A 60 13.73 -4.52 1.00
CA GLN A 60 13.32 -4.79 2.37
C GLN A 60 12.06 -4.01 2.72
N LEU A 61 11.08 -4.72 3.29
CA LEU A 61 9.90 -4.14 3.93
C LEU A 61 9.94 -4.49 5.41
N MET A 62 9.94 -3.46 6.26
CA MET A 62 9.85 -3.60 7.71
C MET A 62 8.47 -3.12 8.18
N ASP A 63 7.72 -4.01 8.82
CA ASP A 63 6.48 -3.63 9.50
C ASP A 63 6.83 -3.14 10.91
N VAL A 64 6.78 -1.82 11.08
CA VAL A 64 7.09 -1.15 12.34
C VAL A 64 5.89 -1.08 13.28
N GLN A 65 4.69 -1.41 12.80
CA GLN A 65 3.47 -1.35 13.60
C GLN A 65 2.44 -2.34 13.08
N ALA A 66 2.36 -3.51 13.73
CA ALA A 66 1.34 -4.52 13.47
C ALA A 66 -0.06 -3.87 13.47
N ALA A 67 -0.59 -3.67 12.27
CA ALA A 67 -1.70 -2.76 12.05
C ALA A 67 -3.03 -3.44 12.36
N TYR A 68 -3.32 -3.71 13.63
CA TYR A 68 -4.68 -3.78 14.20
C TYR A 68 -4.61 -3.83 15.74
N PRO A 69 -5.06 -2.79 16.47
CA PRO A 69 -5.61 -3.03 17.79
C PRO A 69 -6.92 -3.83 17.66
N PRO A 70 -7.33 -4.62 18.67
CA PRO A 70 -8.54 -5.43 18.60
C PRO A 70 -9.74 -4.54 18.30
N TRP A 71 -10.52 -4.91 17.29
CA TRP A 71 -11.82 -4.33 16.98
C TRP A 71 -12.73 -4.40 18.22
N ARG A 72 -12.68 -3.39 19.09
CA ARG A 72 -13.81 -3.10 19.96
C ARG A 72 -14.88 -2.53 19.03
N SER A 73 -16.01 -3.24 18.93
CA SER A 73 -17.24 -2.73 18.34
C SER A 73 -17.72 -1.50 19.15
N GLY A 74 -17.05 -0.37 18.99
CA GLY A 74 -17.56 0.94 19.35
C GLY A 74 -18.11 1.55 18.07
N ASN A 75 -19.39 1.92 18.11
CA ASN A 75 -20.12 2.53 17.01
C ASN A 75 -19.24 3.41 16.10
N ILE A 76 -19.32 3.16 14.80
CA ILE A 76 -18.91 4.13 13.78
C ILE A 76 -19.91 5.29 13.89
N ASP A 77 -19.65 6.23 14.79
CA ASP A 77 -20.35 7.51 14.84
C ASP A 77 -19.73 8.38 13.74
N CYS A 78 -20.28 8.28 12.54
CA CYS A 78 -20.05 9.26 11.48
C CYS A 78 -20.77 10.55 11.88
N ARG A 79 -20.06 11.47 12.54
CA ARG A 79 -20.51 12.86 12.62
C ARG A 79 -19.84 13.67 11.51
N SER A 80 -20.72 14.32 10.75
CA SER A 80 -20.50 15.27 9.65
C SER A 80 -19.50 16.36 9.97
#